data_AF-G8ZM57-F1
#
_entry.id   AF-G8ZM57-F1
#
_cell.length_a   1.000
_cell.length_b   1.000
_cell.length_c   1.000
_cell.angle_alpha   90.00
_cell.angle_beta   90.00
_cell.angle_gamma   90.00
#
_symmetry.space_group_name_H-M   'P 1'
#
loop_
_entity.id
_entity.type
_entity.pdbx_description
1 polymer ?
#
loop_
_entity_poly.entity_id
_entity_poly.type
_entity_poly.pdbx_seq_one_letter_code
_entity_poly.pdbx_strand_id
1 'polypeptide(L)'
;MGKGIARHGFKSGVLPITRSILKNPTTKQENIIAKVNAPKPKGPQGIGFAEGVAHPKNSHREPAPVKFLDVEELIQQTAAAPSSIRTATTSQQETKLRKAELRRQYLSETFRKEENRLLSLEKLMKQKEEALEEEKRAELASLNESKSSDLTIPTLERIVEGPLMRQRAPDEEKLHQMKRTYNRELMELKAKERKLEDLLSLYHVSNEFIVTEKQLLRKIDEAFANEGSDVLRTRLSMGASRIRSRNESSIGDALFGTVAGGEHVGLPLVKEHLSGEMKKFAEEVELKTSEVIERKKSDIDTIMQN
;
A
#
# COMPACT_ATOMS: atom_id res chain seq x y z
N MET A 1 -28.18 -36.97 24.98
CA MET A 1 -26.70 -37.05 24.88
C MET A 1 -26.14 -35.63 24.82
N GLY A 2 -25.12 -35.31 25.63
CA GLY A 2 -24.61 -33.93 25.69
C GLY A 2 -23.91 -33.51 24.41
N LYS A 3 -24.23 -32.33 23.87
CA LYS A 3 -23.68 -31.79 22.60
C LYS A 3 -22.13 -31.76 22.54
N GLY A 4 -21.45 -31.71 23.69
CA GLY A 4 -19.99 -31.61 23.78
C GLY A 4 -19.22 -32.95 23.76
N ILE A 5 -19.89 -34.10 23.88
CA ILE A 5 -19.18 -35.40 24.03
C ILE A 5 -18.43 -35.82 22.76
N ALA A 6 -18.84 -35.32 21.58
CA ALA A 6 -18.19 -35.65 20.31
C ALA A 6 -16.70 -35.23 20.28
N ARG A 7 -16.35 -34.11 20.95
CA ARG A 7 -14.95 -33.66 21.08
C ARG A 7 -14.06 -34.65 21.83
N HIS A 8 -14.66 -35.48 22.68
CA HIS A 8 -13.96 -36.46 23.53
C HIS A 8 -14.22 -37.91 23.09
N GLY A 9 -14.58 -38.11 21.81
CA GLY A 9 -14.85 -39.44 21.26
C GLY A 9 -16.12 -40.08 21.79
N PHE A 10 -17.17 -39.28 22.02
CA PHE A 10 -18.48 -39.70 22.53
C PHE A 10 -18.47 -40.36 23.93
N LYS A 11 -17.40 -40.16 24.70
CA LYS A 11 -17.31 -40.63 26.09
C LYS A 11 -18.05 -39.67 27.03
N SER A 12 -19.00 -40.19 27.81
CA SER A 12 -19.68 -39.45 28.87
C SER A 12 -18.87 -39.50 30.18
N GLY A 13 -18.68 -38.34 30.81
CA GLY A 13 -17.88 -38.21 32.03
C GLY A 13 -16.43 -37.81 31.77
N VAL A 14 -15.77 -37.26 32.79
CA VAL A 14 -14.39 -36.78 32.73
C VAL A 14 -13.56 -37.54 33.77
N LEU A 15 -12.51 -38.21 33.31
CA LEU A 15 -11.50 -38.79 34.20
C LEU A 15 -10.54 -37.68 34.69
N PRO A 16 -10.00 -37.79 35.91
CA PRO A 16 -8.94 -36.88 36.34
C PRO A 16 -7.71 -37.02 35.44
N ILE A 17 -6.96 -35.92 35.32
CA ILE A 17 -5.74 -35.88 34.51
C ILE A 17 -4.74 -36.90 35.05
N THR A 18 -4.15 -37.69 34.15
CA THR A 18 -3.13 -38.68 34.51
C THR A 18 -1.89 -37.97 35.08
N ARG A 19 -1.49 -38.36 36.29
CA ARG A 19 -0.28 -37.80 36.91
C ARG A 19 0.94 -38.43 36.26
N SER A 20 1.83 -37.62 35.69
CA SER A 20 3.12 -38.06 35.17
C SER A 20 3.97 -38.70 36.27
N ILE A 21 4.68 -39.79 35.97
CA ILE A 21 5.57 -40.46 36.93
C ILE A 21 6.85 -39.63 37.09
N LEU A 22 7.51 -39.32 35.99
CA LEU A 22 8.63 -38.38 35.93
C LEU A 22 8.10 -36.96 35.69
N LYS A 23 8.48 -36.00 36.55
CA LYS A 23 7.95 -34.63 36.51
C LYS A 23 8.73 -33.69 35.60
N ASN A 24 10.03 -33.95 35.45
CA ASN A 24 10.93 -33.20 34.58
C ASN A 24 11.48 -34.13 33.50
N PRO A 25 11.99 -33.59 32.37
CA PRO A 25 12.65 -34.39 31.35
C PRO A 25 13.88 -35.10 31.90
N THR A 26 14.22 -36.25 31.31
CA THR A 26 15.40 -37.02 31.70
C THR A 26 16.64 -36.60 30.92
N THR A 27 17.82 -36.93 31.44
CA THR A 27 19.11 -36.69 30.77
C THR A 27 19.26 -37.47 29.45
N LYS A 28 18.54 -38.58 29.27
CA LYS A 28 18.57 -39.38 28.03
C LYS A 28 17.73 -38.81 26.89
N GLN A 29 16.91 -37.79 27.15
CA GLN A 29 16.05 -37.16 26.12
C GLN A 29 16.82 -36.09 25.33
N GLU A 30 17.69 -36.54 24.44
CA GLU A 30 18.62 -35.71 23.67
C GLU A 30 17.93 -34.59 22.86
N ASN A 31 16.77 -34.85 22.25
CA ASN A 31 16.10 -33.84 21.43
C ASN A 31 15.57 -32.67 22.26
N ILE A 32 15.09 -32.94 23.48
CA ILE A 32 14.61 -31.90 24.40
C ILE A 32 15.81 -31.07 24.87
N ILE A 33 16.93 -31.73 25.21
CA ILE A 33 18.18 -31.06 25.60
C ILE A 33 18.66 -30.15 24.47
N ALA A 34 18.74 -30.67 23.24
CA ALA A 34 19.12 -29.90 22.06
C ALA A 34 18.20 -28.69 21.83
N LYS A 35 16.89 -28.86 22.00
CA LYS A 35 15.90 -27.78 21.84
C LYS A 35 16.02 -26.70 22.91
N VAL A 36 16.32 -27.08 24.16
CA VAL A 36 16.49 -26.12 25.27
C VAL A 36 17.80 -25.34 25.11
N ASN A 37 18.86 -26.01 24.65
CA ASN A 37 20.19 -25.41 24.46
C ASN A 37 20.32 -24.64 23.13
N ALA A 38 19.39 -24.81 22.21
CA ALA A 38 19.37 -24.07 20.95
C ALA A 38 19.30 -22.56 21.17
N PRO A 39 19.99 -21.75 20.34
CA PRO A 39 19.93 -20.30 20.44
C PRO A 39 18.49 -19.82 20.23
N LYS A 40 17.99 -19.03 21.18
CA LYS A 40 16.61 -18.54 21.15
C LYS A 40 16.46 -17.49 20.04
N PRO A 41 15.41 -17.59 19.19
CA PRO A 41 15.22 -16.65 18.11
C PRO A 41 15.02 -15.22 18.63
N LYS A 42 15.43 -14.24 17.82
CA LYS A 42 15.23 -12.80 18.04
C LYS A 42 14.31 -12.24 16.95
N GLY A 43 13.64 -11.12 17.20
CA GLY A 43 12.74 -10.48 16.24
C GLY A 43 11.25 -10.70 16.56
N PRO A 44 10.35 -10.74 15.55
CA PRO A 44 8.89 -10.74 15.76
C PRO A 44 8.36 -11.99 16.46
N GLN A 45 9.03 -13.13 16.27
CA GLN A 45 8.74 -14.40 16.98
C GLN A 45 9.83 -14.70 18.03
N GLY A 46 10.54 -13.67 18.49
CA GLY A 46 11.67 -13.81 19.40
C GLY A 46 11.27 -14.14 20.84
N ILE A 47 12.17 -14.81 21.56
CA ILE A 47 12.00 -15.14 22.99
C ILE A 47 13.06 -14.40 23.82
N GLY A 48 12.61 -13.73 24.88
CA GLY A 48 13.45 -13.00 25.84
C GLY A 48 13.80 -11.59 25.38
N PHE A 49 14.72 -10.94 26.12
CA PHE A 49 15.13 -9.57 25.82
C PHE A 49 16.02 -9.49 24.57
N ALA A 50 15.84 -8.41 23.80
CA ALA A 50 16.72 -8.06 22.68
C ALA A 50 18.09 -7.62 23.18
N GLU A 51 19.11 -7.78 22.34
CA GLU A 51 20.47 -7.34 22.65
C GLU A 51 20.50 -5.82 22.90
N GLY A 52 21.27 -5.37 23.89
CA GLY A 52 21.34 -3.95 24.29
C GLY A 52 20.13 -3.41 25.07
N VAL A 53 18.99 -4.09 25.08
CA VAL A 53 17.82 -3.67 25.88
C VAL A 53 18.01 -4.11 27.33
N ALA A 54 17.94 -3.16 28.26
CA ALA A 54 17.99 -3.43 29.69
C ALA A 54 16.73 -4.17 30.17
N HIS A 55 16.89 -5.10 31.11
CA HIS A 55 15.76 -5.73 31.79
C HIS A 55 15.42 -4.95 33.07
N PRO A 56 14.19 -5.07 33.60
CA PRO A 56 13.80 -4.44 34.86
C PRO A 56 14.74 -4.79 36.03
N LYS A 57 14.95 -3.85 36.94
CA LYS A 57 15.72 -4.06 38.18
C LYS A 57 15.05 -5.16 39.01
N ASN A 58 15.85 -6.04 39.63
CA ASN A 58 15.39 -7.21 40.41
C ASN A 58 14.63 -8.29 39.60
N SER A 59 14.69 -8.25 38.26
CA SER A 59 14.21 -9.35 37.40
C SER A 59 15.39 -10.08 36.76
N HIS A 60 15.21 -11.36 36.47
CA HIS A 60 16.19 -12.13 35.72
C HIS A 60 15.95 -11.93 34.22
N ARG A 61 17.03 -11.67 33.47
CA ARG A 61 16.99 -11.54 32.01
C ARG A 61 16.60 -12.85 31.32
N GLU A 62 17.14 -13.94 31.84
CA GLU A 62 16.99 -15.28 31.28
C GLU A 62 16.03 -16.11 32.13
N PRO A 63 15.22 -16.99 31.51
CA PRO A 63 14.39 -17.92 32.24
C PRO A 63 15.26 -18.91 33.01
N ALA A 64 14.74 -19.42 34.12
CA ALA A 64 15.43 -20.44 34.91
C ALA A 64 15.75 -21.68 34.04
N PRO A 65 16.95 -22.27 34.21
CA PRO A 65 17.34 -23.45 33.44
C PRO A 65 16.44 -24.64 33.79
N VAL A 66 16.11 -25.44 32.78
CA VAL A 66 15.35 -26.68 32.96
C VAL A 66 16.24 -27.70 33.67
N LYS A 67 15.73 -28.29 34.77
CA LYS A 67 16.44 -29.33 35.51
C LYS A 67 16.20 -30.69 34.85
N PHE A 68 17.22 -31.26 34.23
CA PHE A 68 17.17 -32.63 33.72
C PHE A 68 17.43 -33.62 34.86
N LEU A 69 16.61 -34.68 34.91
CA LEU A 69 16.74 -35.73 35.92
C LEU A 69 17.58 -36.88 35.38
N ASP A 70 18.60 -37.28 36.14
CA ASP A 70 19.16 -38.62 35.99
C ASP A 70 18.29 -39.60 36.81
N VAL A 71 17.74 -40.58 36.10
CA VAL A 71 16.82 -41.57 36.68
C VAL A 71 17.53 -42.44 37.71
N GLU A 72 18.80 -42.80 37.48
CA GLU A 72 19.51 -43.68 38.42
C GLU A 72 19.88 -42.93 39.71
N GLU A 73 20.29 -41.65 39.61
CA GLU A 73 20.50 -40.79 40.79
C GLU A 73 19.19 -40.60 41.57
N LEU A 74 18.08 -40.41 40.88
CA LEU A 74 16.77 -40.25 41.50
C LEU A 74 16.33 -41.53 42.22
N ILE A 75 16.60 -42.71 41.64
CA ILE A 75 16.34 -44.01 42.29
C ILE A 75 17.21 -44.16 43.53
N GLN A 76 18.48 -43.79 43.48
CA GLN A 76 19.38 -43.86 44.63
C GLN A 76 18.90 -42.95 45.77
N GLN A 77 18.38 -41.77 45.47
CA GLN A 77 17.85 -40.85 46.49
C GLN A 77 16.50 -41.28 47.08
N THR A 78 15.60 -41.83 46.26
CA THR A 78 14.21 -42.11 46.66
C THR A 78 13.98 -43.54 47.13
N ALA A 79 14.68 -44.51 46.55
CA ALA A 79 14.59 -45.94 46.85
C ALA A 79 15.94 -46.53 47.27
N ALA A 80 16.70 -45.78 48.08
CA ALA A 80 17.96 -46.23 48.65
C ALA A 80 17.82 -47.61 49.34
N ALA A 81 18.78 -48.49 49.09
CA ALA A 81 18.93 -49.72 49.86
C ALA A 81 19.28 -49.38 51.33
N PRO A 82 18.84 -50.17 52.31
CA PRO A 82 19.19 -49.93 53.71
C PRO A 82 20.71 -50.04 53.89
N SER A 83 21.30 -49.06 54.60
CA SER A 83 22.75 -49.04 54.88
C SER A 83 23.23 -50.26 55.68
N SER A 84 22.36 -50.86 56.50
CA SER A 84 22.63 -52.10 57.24
C SER A 84 21.44 -53.05 57.10
N ILE A 85 21.70 -54.25 56.60
CA ILE A 85 20.71 -55.34 56.52
C ILE A 85 20.64 -55.98 57.90
N ARG A 86 19.84 -55.39 58.79
CA ARG A 86 19.56 -55.99 60.10
C ARG A 86 18.60 -57.16 59.91
N THR A 87 18.94 -58.32 60.46
CA THR A 87 18.03 -59.47 60.53
C THR A 87 16.83 -59.09 61.40
N ALA A 88 15.62 -59.21 60.84
CA ALA A 88 14.40 -58.91 61.57
C ALA A 88 14.25 -59.85 62.77
N THR A 89 14.01 -59.31 63.96
CA THR A 89 13.87 -60.10 65.19
C THR A 89 12.41 -60.45 65.50
N THR A 90 11.46 -59.85 64.79
CA THR A 90 10.02 -60.07 65.00
C THR A 90 9.32 -60.22 63.65
N SER A 91 8.28 -61.06 63.57
CA SER A 91 7.43 -61.23 62.38
C SER A 91 6.88 -59.89 61.84
N GLN A 92 6.53 -58.95 62.72
CA GLN A 92 6.11 -57.60 62.31
C GLN A 92 7.23 -56.80 61.64
N GLN A 93 8.49 -56.99 62.05
CA GLN A 93 9.63 -56.34 61.40
C GLN A 93 9.89 -56.96 60.03
N GLU A 94 9.78 -58.28 59.89
CA GLU A 94 9.89 -58.96 58.59
C GLU A 94 8.85 -58.43 57.59
N THR A 95 7.58 -58.32 58.00
CA THR A 95 6.54 -57.80 57.10
C THR A 95 6.77 -56.34 56.69
N LYS A 96 7.29 -55.50 57.60
CA LYS A 96 7.68 -54.11 57.28
C LYS A 96 8.86 -54.08 56.30
N LEU A 97 9.86 -54.94 56.51
CA LEU A 97 11.03 -55.05 55.65
C LEU A 97 10.62 -55.49 54.24
N ARG A 98 9.82 -56.56 54.11
CA ARG A 98 9.27 -57.05 52.83
C ARG A 98 8.44 -55.97 52.11
N LYS A 99 7.57 -55.25 52.83
CA LYS A 99 6.79 -54.13 52.25
C LYS A 99 7.70 -53.00 51.75
N ALA A 100 8.77 -52.69 52.48
CA ALA A 100 9.73 -51.67 52.08
C ALA A 100 10.53 -52.09 50.84
N GLU A 101 10.98 -53.35 50.78
CA GLU A 101 11.63 -53.93 49.60
C GLU A 101 10.73 -53.87 48.38
N LEU A 102 9.48 -54.32 48.51
CA LEU A 102 8.51 -54.31 47.42
C LEU A 102 8.20 -52.89 46.93
N ARG A 103 8.08 -51.90 47.83
CA ARG A 103 7.93 -50.49 47.41
C ARG A 103 9.13 -49.97 46.66
N ARG A 104 10.36 -50.28 47.12
CA ARG A 104 11.60 -49.87 46.44
C ARG A 104 11.69 -50.51 45.05
N GLN A 105 11.41 -51.81 44.96
CA GLN A 105 11.39 -52.54 43.69
C GLN A 105 10.42 -51.90 42.70
N TYR A 106 9.14 -51.77 43.06
CA TYR A 106 8.15 -51.18 42.15
C TYR A 106 8.47 -49.73 41.78
N LEU A 107 8.95 -48.92 42.71
CA LEU A 107 9.28 -47.52 42.42
C LEU A 107 10.53 -47.39 41.52
N SER A 108 11.54 -48.24 41.73
CA SER A 108 12.71 -48.29 40.85
C SER A 108 12.35 -48.77 39.43
N GLU A 109 11.49 -49.79 39.33
CA GLU A 109 11.02 -50.30 38.04
C GLU A 109 10.14 -49.29 37.31
N THR A 110 9.26 -48.56 38.01
CA THR A 110 8.37 -47.58 37.37
C THR A 110 9.17 -46.43 36.76
N PHE A 111 10.23 -45.95 37.43
CA PHE A 111 11.07 -44.90 36.86
C PHE A 111 11.85 -45.38 35.63
N ARG A 112 12.46 -46.56 35.68
CA ARG A 112 13.16 -47.15 34.51
C ARG A 112 12.22 -47.41 33.35
N LYS A 113 11.03 -47.97 33.61
CA LYS A 113 10.01 -48.24 32.59
C LYS A 113 9.46 -46.95 31.97
N GLU A 114 9.23 -45.91 32.77
CA GLU A 114 8.73 -44.64 32.25
C GLU A 114 9.77 -43.94 31.37
N GLU A 115 11.05 -43.94 31.76
CA GLU A 115 12.12 -43.41 30.91
C GLU A 115 12.17 -44.14 29.55
N ASN A 116 12.17 -45.47 29.57
CA ASN A 116 12.17 -46.27 28.35
C ASN A 116 10.92 -46.03 27.49
N ARG A 117 9.76 -45.86 28.13
CA ARG A 117 8.52 -45.51 27.45
C ARG A 117 8.64 -44.16 26.75
N LEU A 118 9.17 -43.14 27.42
CA LEU A 118 9.35 -41.81 26.81
C LEU A 118 10.29 -41.86 25.60
N LEU A 119 11.41 -42.58 25.71
CA LEU A 119 12.34 -42.78 24.59
C LEU A 119 11.70 -43.55 23.42
N SER A 120 10.89 -44.57 23.71
CA SER A 120 10.16 -45.31 22.68
C SER A 120 9.09 -44.47 21.97
N LEU A 121 8.39 -43.61 22.72
CA LEU A 121 7.37 -42.71 22.18
C LEU A 121 8.01 -41.70 21.23
N GLU A 122 9.14 -41.13 21.64
CA GLU A 122 9.91 -40.20 20.81
C GLU A 122 10.37 -40.84 19.49
N LYS A 123 10.91 -42.07 19.55
CA LYS A 123 11.25 -42.84 18.35
C LYS A 123 10.06 -43.07 17.43
N LEU A 124 8.92 -43.45 18.00
CA LEU A 124 7.68 -43.66 17.25
C LEU A 124 7.20 -42.36 16.59
N MET A 125 7.26 -41.23 17.29
CA MET A 125 6.88 -39.94 16.73
C MET A 125 7.77 -39.54 15.56
N LYS A 126 9.10 -39.72 15.68
CA LYS A 126 10.03 -39.47 14.57
C LYS A 126 9.73 -40.35 13.36
N GLN A 127 9.55 -41.65 13.55
CA GLN A 127 9.19 -42.57 12.46
C GLN A 127 7.88 -42.18 11.79
N LYS A 128 6.90 -41.70 12.57
CA LYS A 128 5.62 -41.24 12.02
C LYS A 128 5.78 -39.93 11.23
N GLU A 129 6.60 -39.00 11.71
CA GLU A 129 6.90 -37.75 11.00
C GLU A 129 7.61 -38.03 9.68
N GLU A 130 8.62 -38.90 9.70
CA GLU A 130 9.35 -39.35 8.50
C GLU A 130 8.41 -40.02 7.50
N ALA A 131 7.57 -40.96 7.95
CA ALA A 131 6.59 -41.61 7.07
C ALA A 131 5.59 -40.61 6.46
N LEU A 132 5.11 -39.64 7.23
CA LEU A 132 4.22 -38.59 6.72
C LEU A 132 4.91 -37.65 5.72
N GLU A 133 6.20 -37.37 5.90
CA GLU A 133 6.97 -36.60 4.94
C GLU A 133 7.21 -37.38 3.64
N GLU A 134 7.48 -38.67 3.73
CA GLU A 134 7.61 -39.57 2.58
C GLU A 134 6.29 -39.68 1.81
N GLU A 135 5.18 -39.88 2.51
CA GLU A 135 3.83 -39.89 1.91
C GLU A 135 3.56 -38.57 1.18
N LYS A 136 3.81 -37.41 1.81
CA LYS A 136 3.64 -36.10 1.16
C LYS A 136 4.54 -35.93 -0.05
N ARG A 137 5.79 -36.39 0.01
CA ARG A 137 6.71 -36.32 -1.13
C ARG A 137 6.25 -37.22 -2.27
N ALA A 138 5.76 -38.41 -1.97
CA ALA A 138 5.19 -39.34 -2.95
C ALA A 138 3.90 -38.77 -3.58
N GLU A 139 3.02 -38.18 -2.78
CA GLU A 139 1.83 -37.47 -3.26
C GLU A 139 2.21 -36.32 -4.20
N LEU A 140 3.14 -35.44 -3.77
CA LEU A 140 3.63 -34.35 -4.61
C LEU A 140 4.28 -34.85 -5.90
N ALA A 141 5.05 -35.94 -5.85
CA ALA A 141 5.62 -36.56 -7.04
C ALA A 141 4.52 -37.05 -7.99
N SER A 142 3.53 -37.78 -7.48
CA SER A 142 2.38 -38.28 -8.28
C SER A 142 1.50 -37.17 -8.86
N LEU A 143 1.44 -36.01 -8.19
CA LEU A 143 0.74 -34.83 -8.68
C LEU A 143 1.53 -34.10 -9.77
N ASN A 144 2.86 -34.12 -9.70
CA ASN A 144 3.75 -33.48 -10.67
C ASN A 144 4.01 -34.34 -11.91
N GLU A 145 3.74 -35.65 -11.86
CA GLU A 145 3.80 -36.51 -13.04
C GLU A 145 2.79 -36.04 -14.10
N SER A 146 3.30 -35.69 -15.28
CA SER A 146 2.47 -35.22 -16.39
C SER A 146 1.49 -36.30 -16.84
N LYS A 147 0.19 -36.00 -16.79
CA LYS A 147 -0.86 -36.94 -17.21
C LYS A 147 -1.26 -36.65 -18.65
N SER A 148 -1.66 -37.69 -19.38
CA SER A 148 -2.20 -37.53 -20.74
C SER A 148 -3.46 -36.65 -20.78
N SER A 149 -4.19 -36.57 -19.67
CA SER A 149 -5.34 -35.68 -19.47
C SER A 149 -4.96 -34.20 -19.38
N ASP A 150 -3.72 -33.85 -19.05
CA ASP A 150 -3.33 -32.43 -18.83
C ASP A 150 -3.41 -31.63 -20.13
N LEU A 151 -3.24 -32.28 -21.28
CA LEU A 151 -3.42 -31.70 -22.62
C LEU A 151 -4.88 -31.32 -22.93
N THR A 152 -5.84 -31.83 -22.15
CA THR A 152 -7.27 -31.45 -22.29
C THR A 152 -7.65 -30.23 -21.46
N ILE A 153 -6.78 -29.82 -20.52
CA ILE A 153 -6.97 -28.61 -19.72
C ILE A 153 -6.42 -27.43 -20.54
N PRO A 154 -7.20 -26.38 -20.79
CA PRO A 154 -6.71 -25.23 -21.54
C PRO A 154 -5.59 -24.53 -20.75
N THR A 155 -4.40 -24.43 -21.34
CA THR A 155 -3.25 -23.75 -20.72
C THR A 155 -3.13 -22.30 -21.21
N LEU A 156 -2.85 -21.40 -20.28
CA LEU A 156 -2.53 -19.98 -20.56
C LEU A 156 -1.12 -19.65 -20.07
N GLU A 157 -0.17 -20.56 -20.28
CA GLU A 157 1.21 -20.47 -19.77
C GLU A 157 1.85 -19.12 -20.07
N ARG A 158 1.79 -18.67 -21.32
CA ARG A 158 2.37 -17.40 -21.74
C ARG A 158 1.81 -16.16 -21.02
N ILE A 159 0.55 -16.21 -20.56
CA ILE A 159 -0.09 -15.12 -19.81
C ILE A 159 0.30 -15.20 -18.34
N VAL A 160 0.38 -16.41 -17.78
CA VAL A 160 0.71 -16.65 -16.37
C VAL A 160 2.19 -16.41 -16.08
N GLU A 161 3.08 -16.77 -17.01
CA GLU A 161 4.53 -16.52 -16.92
C GLU A 161 4.90 -15.05 -17.09
N GLY A 162 4.04 -14.27 -17.75
CA GLY A 162 4.26 -12.85 -17.96
C GLY A 162 4.18 -12.06 -16.65
N PRO A 163 5.00 -11.01 -16.48
CA PRO A 163 4.85 -10.12 -15.33
C PRO A 163 3.48 -9.42 -15.40
N LEU A 164 2.72 -9.47 -14.31
CA LEU A 164 1.40 -8.80 -14.21
C LEU A 164 1.47 -7.31 -14.54
N MET A 165 2.61 -6.68 -14.28
CA MET A 165 2.88 -5.29 -14.61
C MET A 165 4.25 -5.13 -15.24
N ARG A 166 4.30 -4.47 -16.39
CA ARG A 166 5.55 -3.97 -16.95
C ARG A 166 5.96 -2.72 -16.18
N GLN A 167 7.13 -2.73 -15.55
CA GLN A 167 7.73 -1.52 -14.99
C GLN A 167 8.14 -0.57 -16.12
N ARG A 168 7.95 0.73 -15.94
CA ARG A 168 8.35 1.72 -16.94
C ARG A 168 9.87 1.77 -17.03
N ALA A 169 10.39 1.93 -18.24
CA ALA A 169 11.81 2.23 -18.41
C ALA A 169 12.12 3.63 -17.84
N PRO A 170 13.36 3.89 -17.37
CA PRO A 170 13.72 5.21 -16.83
C PRO A 170 13.50 6.34 -17.85
N ASP A 171 13.67 6.06 -19.14
CA ASP A 171 13.44 7.06 -20.20
C ASP A 171 11.95 7.35 -20.43
N GLU A 172 11.10 6.32 -20.34
CA GLU A 172 9.64 6.49 -20.40
C GLU A 172 9.15 7.30 -19.20
N GLU A 173 9.72 7.08 -18.02
CA GLU A 173 9.39 7.84 -16.82
C GLU A 173 9.79 9.30 -16.95
N LYS A 174 11.01 9.59 -17.44
CA LYS A 174 11.46 10.96 -17.73
C LYS A 174 10.54 11.65 -18.73
N LEU A 175 10.19 10.99 -19.84
CA LEU A 175 9.28 11.55 -20.84
C LEU A 175 7.91 11.86 -20.25
N HIS A 176 7.38 10.97 -19.42
CA HIS A 176 6.11 11.19 -18.75
C HIS A 176 6.17 12.32 -17.72
N GLN A 177 7.29 12.47 -16.99
CA GLN A 177 7.52 13.62 -16.11
C GLN A 177 7.57 14.93 -16.91
N MET A 178 8.27 14.97 -18.05
CA MET A 178 8.29 16.14 -18.93
C MET A 178 6.90 16.51 -19.46
N LYS A 179 6.06 15.53 -19.81
CA LYS A 179 4.66 15.79 -20.21
C LYS A 179 3.86 16.40 -19.05
N ARG A 180 4.09 15.94 -17.83
CA ARG A 180 3.42 16.50 -16.64
C ARG A 180 3.86 17.93 -16.35
N THR A 181 5.17 18.23 -16.44
CA THR A 181 5.68 19.59 -16.21
C THR A 181 5.15 20.54 -17.28
N TYR A 182 5.18 20.13 -18.56
CA TYR A 182 4.62 20.90 -19.66
C TYR A 182 3.14 21.23 -19.46
N ASN A 183 2.32 20.22 -19.10
CA ASN A 183 0.90 20.44 -18.87
C ASN A 183 0.64 21.41 -17.70
N ARG A 184 1.45 21.34 -16.64
CA ARG A 184 1.35 22.28 -15.51
C ARG A 184 1.70 23.69 -15.94
N GLU A 185 2.84 23.87 -16.61
CA GLU A 185 3.29 25.18 -17.10
C GLU A 185 2.31 25.80 -18.08
N LEU A 186 1.70 24.99 -18.96
CA LEU A 186 0.67 25.44 -19.89
C LEU A 186 -0.58 25.94 -19.16
N MET A 187 -1.00 25.27 -18.09
CA MET A 187 -2.14 25.72 -17.28
C MET A 187 -1.83 27.01 -16.52
N GLU A 188 -0.61 27.13 -15.97
CA GLU A 188 -0.15 28.37 -15.33
C GLU A 188 -0.09 29.54 -16.32
N LEU A 189 0.40 29.28 -17.53
CA LEU A 189 0.46 30.26 -18.60
C LEU A 189 -0.95 30.75 -18.95
N LYS A 190 -1.90 29.83 -19.19
CA LYS A 190 -3.31 30.20 -19.47
C LYS A 190 -3.95 30.98 -18.33
N ALA A 191 -3.64 30.64 -17.07
CA ALA A 191 -4.13 31.39 -15.92
C ALA A 191 -3.56 32.81 -15.87
N LYS A 192 -2.29 32.99 -16.25
CA LYS A 192 -1.67 34.31 -16.37
C LYS A 192 -2.26 35.11 -17.53
N GLU A 193 -2.50 34.49 -18.69
CA GLU A 193 -3.14 35.13 -19.84
C GLU A 193 -4.53 35.68 -19.46
N ARG A 194 -5.37 34.88 -18.79
CA ARG A 194 -6.68 35.34 -18.30
C ARG A 194 -6.56 36.53 -17.34
N LYS A 195 -5.62 36.47 -16.40
CA LYS A 195 -5.38 37.60 -15.48
C LYS A 195 -4.94 38.87 -16.22
N LEU A 196 -4.17 38.72 -17.29
CA LEU A 196 -3.76 39.84 -18.13
C LEU A 196 -4.94 40.39 -18.95
N GLU A 197 -5.80 39.52 -19.47
CA GLU A 197 -7.07 39.93 -20.12
C GLU A 197 -7.96 40.68 -19.14
N ASP A 198 -8.13 40.18 -17.92
CA ASP A 198 -8.91 40.84 -16.88
C ASP A 198 -8.33 42.21 -16.52
N LEU A 199 -7.00 42.31 -16.35
CA LEU A 199 -6.31 43.58 -16.09
C LEU A 199 -6.53 44.56 -17.25
N LEU A 200 -6.38 44.10 -18.48
CA LEU A 200 -6.58 44.90 -19.68
C LEU A 200 -8.03 45.39 -19.77
N SER A 201 -9.01 44.54 -19.45
CA SER A 201 -10.41 44.96 -19.36
C SER A 201 -10.64 46.03 -18.28
N LEU A 202 -9.99 45.88 -17.12
CA LEU A 202 -10.04 46.85 -16.04
C LEU A 202 -9.41 48.18 -16.46
N TYR A 203 -8.31 48.15 -17.23
CA TYR A 203 -7.70 49.35 -17.79
C TYR A 203 -8.66 50.10 -18.72
N HIS A 204 -9.39 49.39 -19.58
CA HIS A 204 -10.39 50.02 -20.44
C HIS A 204 -11.55 50.64 -19.65
N VAL A 205 -12.03 49.94 -18.61
CA VAL A 205 -13.09 50.44 -17.71
C VAL A 205 -12.58 51.56 -16.78
N SER A 206 -11.27 51.69 -16.58
CA SER A 206 -10.70 52.66 -15.63
C SER A 206 -11.04 54.12 -15.93
N ASN A 207 -11.39 54.45 -17.18
CA ASN A 207 -11.88 55.77 -17.56
C ASN A 207 -13.21 56.14 -16.88
N GLU A 208 -14.02 55.15 -16.52
CA GLU A 208 -15.28 55.35 -15.78
C GLU A 208 -15.07 55.42 -14.26
N PHE A 209 -13.90 54.99 -13.76
CA PHE A 209 -13.62 55.01 -12.33
C PHE A 209 -13.40 56.43 -11.83
N ILE A 210 -14.07 56.75 -10.72
CA ILE A 210 -13.97 58.05 -10.07
C ILE A 210 -12.82 57.99 -9.08
N VAL A 211 -11.73 58.68 -9.38
CA VAL A 211 -10.55 58.74 -8.51
C VAL A 211 -10.44 60.09 -7.81
N THR A 212 -10.90 61.16 -8.47
CA THR A 212 -10.82 62.54 -7.96
C THR A 212 -12.19 63.11 -7.62
N GLU A 213 -12.25 64.02 -6.65
CA GLU A 213 -13.50 64.70 -6.25
C GLU A 213 -14.18 65.44 -7.40
N LYS A 214 -13.40 65.97 -8.35
CA LYS A 214 -13.92 66.63 -9.56
C LYS A 214 -14.66 65.65 -10.48
N GLN A 215 -14.16 64.42 -10.62
CA GLN A 215 -14.84 63.37 -11.40
C GLN A 215 -16.12 62.92 -10.69
N LEU A 216 -16.13 62.91 -9.35
CA LEU A 216 -17.31 62.58 -8.55
C LEU A 216 -18.45 63.56 -8.80
N LEU A 217 -18.18 64.87 -8.69
CA LEU A 217 -19.17 65.91 -8.94
C LEU A 217 -19.77 65.81 -10.35
N ARG A 218 -18.92 65.63 -11.37
CA ARG A 218 -19.37 65.44 -12.76
C ARG A 218 -20.28 64.23 -12.92
N LYS A 219 -19.95 63.09 -12.31
CA LYS A 219 -20.78 61.88 -12.39
C LYS A 219 -22.08 61.99 -11.60
N ILE A 220 -22.09 62.73 -10.49
CA ILE A 220 -23.31 63.09 -9.76
C ILE A 220 -24.21 63.93 -10.66
N ASP A 221 -23.67 64.99 -11.27
CA ASP A 221 -24.43 65.85 -12.16
C ASP A 221 -24.99 65.06 -13.36
N GLU A 222 -24.20 64.18 -13.98
CA GLU A 222 -24.66 63.31 -15.07
C GLU A 222 -25.75 62.31 -14.65
N ALA A 223 -25.66 61.73 -13.44
CA ALA A 223 -26.61 60.75 -12.95
C ALA A 223 -27.95 61.39 -12.55
N PHE A 224 -27.91 62.57 -11.91
CA PHE A 224 -29.11 63.29 -11.46
C PHE A 224 -29.72 64.19 -12.55
N ALA A 225 -28.96 64.63 -13.55
CA ALA A 225 -29.52 65.33 -14.72
C ALA A 225 -30.30 64.38 -15.66
N ASN A 226 -29.99 63.08 -15.63
CA ASN A 226 -30.62 62.05 -16.46
C ASN A 226 -31.72 61.26 -15.71
N GLU A 227 -32.61 61.93 -14.98
CA GLU A 227 -33.84 61.32 -14.39
C GLU A 227 -34.90 60.90 -15.45
N GLY A 228 -34.52 60.79 -16.72
CA GLY A 228 -35.35 60.27 -17.81
C GLY A 228 -35.27 58.75 -17.91
N SER A 229 -36.35 58.08 -17.53
CA SER A 229 -36.59 56.61 -17.48
C SER A 229 -36.24 55.74 -18.71
N ASP A 230 -35.66 56.28 -19.77
CA ASP A 230 -35.38 55.57 -21.02
C ASP A 230 -34.20 54.60 -20.91
N VAL A 231 -33.20 54.92 -20.08
CA VAL A 231 -32.05 54.03 -19.80
C VAL A 231 -32.48 52.82 -18.95
N LEU A 232 -33.47 52.98 -18.08
CA LEU A 232 -33.99 51.89 -17.23
C LEU A 232 -34.94 50.96 -18.00
N ARG A 233 -35.77 51.49 -18.90
CA ARG A 233 -36.69 50.69 -19.73
C ARG A 233 -35.97 49.82 -20.76
N THR A 234 -34.92 50.35 -21.39
CA THR A 234 -34.06 49.59 -22.31
C THR A 234 -33.22 48.52 -21.59
N ARG A 235 -32.85 48.75 -20.33
CA ARG A 235 -32.10 47.78 -19.52
C ARG A 235 -32.92 46.60 -18.97
N LEU A 236 -34.25 46.71 -18.89
CA LEU A 236 -35.11 45.65 -18.32
C LEU A 236 -35.84 44.79 -19.37
N SER A 237 -35.96 45.24 -20.64
CA SER A 237 -36.86 44.63 -21.63
C SER A 237 -36.25 43.54 -22.56
N MET A 238 -35.02 43.06 -22.37
CA MET A 238 -34.34 42.21 -23.37
C MET A 238 -33.74 40.93 -22.79
N GLY A 239 -34.55 39.89 -22.56
CA GLY A 239 -34.09 38.61 -21.99
C GLY A 239 -33.46 37.63 -23.00
N ALA A 240 -34.05 37.48 -24.20
CA ALA A 240 -33.60 36.49 -25.20
C ALA A 240 -32.65 37.06 -26.28
N SER A 241 -32.82 38.33 -26.69
CA SER A 241 -31.92 38.96 -27.68
C SER A 241 -30.54 39.25 -27.11
N ARG A 242 -30.41 39.47 -25.80
CA ARG A 242 -29.11 39.65 -25.12
C ARG A 242 -28.23 38.42 -25.17
N ILE A 243 -28.80 37.22 -25.10
CA ILE A 243 -27.99 35.99 -25.16
C ILE A 243 -27.41 35.82 -26.56
N ARG A 244 -28.20 36.08 -27.63
CA ARG A 244 -27.70 36.06 -29.00
C ARG A 244 -26.67 37.16 -29.26
N SER A 245 -26.96 38.40 -28.87
CA SER A 245 -26.04 39.53 -29.06
C SER A 245 -24.74 39.38 -28.24
N ARG A 246 -24.81 38.83 -27.02
CA ARG A 246 -23.59 38.53 -26.22
C ARG A 246 -22.76 37.40 -26.80
N ASN A 247 -23.41 36.39 -27.39
CA ASN A 247 -22.70 35.29 -28.05
C ASN A 247 -22.08 35.76 -29.37
N GLU A 248 -22.78 36.60 -30.13
CA GLU A 248 -22.24 37.20 -31.36
C GLU A 248 -21.07 38.15 -31.05
N SER A 249 -21.22 38.99 -30.01
CA SER A 249 -20.14 39.88 -29.58
C SER A 249 -18.93 39.10 -29.04
N SER A 250 -19.15 38.02 -28.27
CA SER A 250 -18.05 37.20 -27.74
C SER A 250 -17.35 36.39 -28.82
N ILE A 251 -18.08 35.92 -29.84
CA ILE A 251 -17.50 35.25 -31.01
C ILE A 251 -16.73 36.28 -31.85
N GLY A 252 -17.28 37.47 -32.09
CA GLY A 252 -16.60 38.55 -32.80
C GLY A 252 -15.31 38.95 -32.09
N ASP A 253 -15.38 39.13 -30.77
CA ASP A 253 -14.23 39.43 -29.92
C ASP A 253 -13.16 38.33 -29.98
N ALA A 254 -13.56 37.06 -29.97
CA ALA A 254 -12.62 35.94 -30.08
C ALA A 254 -11.96 35.85 -31.48
N LEU A 255 -12.69 36.22 -32.55
CA LEU A 255 -12.20 36.16 -33.93
C LEU A 255 -11.27 37.32 -34.28
N PHE A 256 -11.58 38.53 -33.80
CA PHE A 256 -10.82 39.74 -34.09
C PHE A 256 -9.84 40.12 -32.97
N GLY A 257 -9.83 39.38 -31.86
CA GLY A 257 -8.96 39.64 -30.72
C GLY A 257 -9.30 40.94 -29.98
N THR A 258 -10.57 41.35 -29.99
CA THR A 258 -11.10 42.56 -29.33
C THR A 258 -11.81 42.22 -28.01
N VAL A 259 -12.18 43.23 -27.23
CA VAL A 259 -12.94 43.10 -25.97
C VAL A 259 -14.13 44.05 -26.02
N ALA A 260 -15.24 43.65 -25.37
CA ALA A 260 -16.48 44.42 -25.24
C ALA A 260 -17.21 44.67 -26.58
N GLY A 261 -17.25 43.67 -27.46
CA GLY A 261 -17.99 43.72 -28.72
C GLY A 261 -17.32 44.58 -29.79
N GLY A 262 -15.98 44.61 -29.81
CA GLY A 262 -15.18 45.35 -30.79
C GLY A 262 -14.82 46.79 -30.43
N GLU A 263 -15.26 47.30 -29.28
CA GLU A 263 -14.97 48.70 -28.87
C GLU A 263 -13.53 48.86 -28.36
N HIS A 264 -12.96 47.82 -27.74
CA HIS A 264 -11.65 47.88 -27.12
C HIS A 264 -10.71 46.82 -27.68
N VAL A 265 -9.41 47.15 -27.74
CA VAL A 265 -8.36 46.23 -28.20
C VAL A 265 -8.15 45.12 -27.16
N GLY A 266 -8.05 43.85 -27.58
CA GLY A 266 -7.78 42.72 -26.68
C GLY A 266 -6.33 42.27 -26.65
N LEU A 267 -6.04 41.33 -25.73
CA LEU A 267 -4.69 40.83 -25.48
C LEU A 267 -3.99 40.23 -26.71
N PRO A 268 -4.66 39.48 -27.61
CA PRO A 268 -4.03 38.93 -28.81
C PRO A 268 -3.43 40.02 -29.71
N LEU A 269 -4.18 41.10 -29.98
CA LEU A 269 -3.71 42.19 -30.83
C LEU A 269 -2.56 42.97 -30.18
N VAL A 270 -2.60 43.18 -28.86
CA VAL A 270 -1.48 43.79 -28.11
C VAL A 270 -0.23 42.92 -28.18
N LYS A 271 -0.38 41.61 -28.00
CA LYS A 271 0.74 40.65 -28.07
C LYS A 271 1.38 40.65 -29.45
N GLU A 272 0.57 40.63 -30.50
CA GLU A 272 1.03 40.66 -31.89
C GLU A 272 1.67 42.00 -32.30
N HIS A 273 1.16 43.11 -31.76
CA HIS A 273 1.78 44.42 -31.96
C HIS A 273 3.16 44.50 -31.29
N LEU A 274 3.29 43.95 -30.07
CA LEU A 274 4.56 43.89 -29.35
C LEU A 274 5.55 42.89 -29.97
N SER A 275 5.08 41.77 -30.53
CA SER A 275 5.93 40.78 -31.22
C SER A 275 6.44 41.31 -32.56
N GLY A 276 5.77 42.31 -33.15
CA GLY A 276 6.10 42.87 -34.46
C GLY A 276 5.76 41.93 -35.62
N GLU A 277 5.12 40.80 -35.35
CA GLU A 277 4.72 39.82 -36.37
C GLU A 277 3.69 40.40 -37.34
N MET A 278 2.77 41.24 -36.86
CA MET A 278 1.80 41.94 -37.72
C MET A 278 2.45 42.89 -38.72
N LYS A 279 3.53 43.59 -38.33
CA LYS A 279 4.22 44.51 -39.24
C LYS A 279 4.91 43.74 -40.36
N LYS A 280 5.60 42.66 -40.01
CA LYS A 280 6.23 41.75 -40.99
C LYS A 280 5.19 41.14 -41.93
N PHE A 281 4.06 40.70 -41.39
CA PHE A 281 2.98 40.16 -42.20
C PHE A 281 2.36 41.21 -43.14
N ALA A 282 2.14 42.44 -42.66
CA ALA A 282 1.63 43.54 -43.48
C ALA A 282 2.60 43.89 -44.62
N GLU A 283 3.90 43.98 -44.33
CA GLU A 283 4.96 44.19 -45.33
C GLU A 283 4.96 43.05 -46.37
N GLU A 284 4.85 41.79 -45.95
CA GLU A 284 4.75 40.65 -46.88
C GLU A 284 3.49 40.68 -47.76
N VAL A 285 2.36 41.15 -47.22
CA VAL A 285 1.10 41.28 -47.97
C VAL A 285 1.15 42.45 -48.94
N GLU A 286 1.73 43.59 -48.56
CA GLU A 286 1.96 44.74 -49.44
C GLU A 286 2.90 44.37 -50.61
N LEU A 287 3.96 43.61 -50.33
CA LEU A 287 4.84 43.08 -51.37
C LEU A 287 4.08 42.12 -52.32
N LYS A 288 3.31 41.17 -51.80
CA LYS A 288 2.53 40.25 -52.65
C LYS A 288 1.43 40.96 -53.44
N THR A 289 0.76 41.96 -52.86
CA THR A 289 -0.30 42.70 -53.55
C THR A 289 0.27 43.62 -54.62
N SER A 290 1.40 44.27 -54.38
CA SER A 290 2.11 45.03 -55.41
C SER A 290 2.58 44.13 -56.56
N GLU A 291 3.14 42.96 -56.27
CA GLU A 291 3.49 41.95 -57.29
C GLU A 291 2.27 41.53 -58.14
N VAL A 292 1.11 41.30 -57.52
CA VAL A 292 -0.13 40.93 -58.23
C VAL A 292 -0.65 42.08 -59.10
N ILE A 293 -0.57 43.32 -58.61
CA ILE A 293 -0.97 44.52 -59.38
C ILE A 293 -0.04 44.73 -60.57
N GLU A 294 1.27 44.55 -60.40
CA GLU A 294 2.24 44.64 -61.48
C GLU A 294 1.99 43.56 -62.55
N ARG A 295 1.71 42.32 -62.14
CA ARG A 295 1.30 41.25 -63.07
C ARG A 295 0.03 41.60 -63.84
N LYS A 296 -0.98 42.15 -63.16
CA LYS A 296 -2.23 42.58 -63.83
C LYS A 296 -2.00 43.74 -64.80
N LYS A 297 -1.11 44.68 -64.47
CA LYS A 297 -0.74 45.77 -65.38
C LYS A 297 -0.02 45.24 -66.62
N SER A 298 0.96 44.33 -66.43
CA SER A 298 1.59 43.67 -67.58
C SER A 298 0.58 42.90 -68.42
N ASP A 299 -0.38 42.21 -67.82
CA ASP A 299 -1.42 41.47 -68.55
C ASP A 299 -2.34 42.43 -69.36
N ILE A 300 -2.74 43.56 -68.79
CA ILE A 300 -3.56 44.58 -69.47
C ILE A 300 -2.79 45.24 -70.62
N ASP A 301 -1.53 45.60 -70.39
CA ASP A 301 -0.68 46.20 -71.43
C ASP A 301 -0.43 45.21 -72.58
N THR A 302 -0.37 43.90 -72.29
CA THR A 302 -0.25 42.83 -73.29
C THR A 302 -1.55 42.62 -74.08
N ILE A 303 -2.72 42.90 -73.47
CA ILE A 303 -4.04 42.83 -74.14
C ILE A 303 -4.28 44.06 -75.04
N MET A 304 -3.77 45.24 -74.68
CA MET A 304 -3.97 46.48 -75.43
C MET A 304 -3.01 46.66 -76.63
N GLN A 305 -2.00 45.80 -76.77
CA GLN A 305 -1.02 45.81 -77.89
C GLN A 305 -1.30 44.77 -78.99
N ASN A 306 -2.35 43.96 -78.87
CA ASN A 306 -2.87 43.07 -79.92
C ASN A 306 -4.20 43.58 -80.46
#